data_AF-Q4WGW8-F1
#
_entry.id   AF-Q4WGW8-F1
#
_cell.length_a   1.000
_cell.length_b   1.000
_cell.length_c   1.000
_cell.angle_alpha   90.00
_cell.angle_beta   90.00
_cell.angle_gamma   90.00
#
_symmetry.space_group_name_H-M   'P 1'
#
loop_
_entity.id
_entity.type
_entity.pdbx_description
1 polymer ?
#
loop_
_entity_poly.entity_id
_entity_poly.type
_entity_poly.pdbx_seq_one_letter_code
_entity_poly.pdbx_strand_id
1 'polypeptide(L)'
;MAGMNFCFGHCPTPGSDVALIGQQHLLLTRRSRCTHRNTVLKLYNNHLPVYRNQSTTELQFTEDFIVQRVKMTSNTITVSLPQLAKMIDHSLLHPTMTDADVIAGLRIAREHKVATACVKPYCIPLAVKELAGTDVLVCPVIGFPHGNSTTEIKVAEAIAAVKAGGAEIDMVVNVGKVLGGDWEYVTAEIRQINDAVKAEGALLKVILENDYLSDDHVARLCEICTDLDVAFVKTSTGYGFVKQADGSYNYKGATVRHLRLMREKAGEKVQIKAAGGVRTLDDLLHVISLGVTRIGATATVAILEEARKRGIGNEPVEVSFKPMKEAGETSGY
;
A
#
# COMPACT_ATOMS: atom_id res chain seq x y z
N MET A 1 -37.88 14.05 -33.60
CA MET A 1 -38.26 14.42 -32.23
C MET A 1 -39.44 13.55 -31.83
N ALA A 2 -39.22 12.50 -31.05
CA ALA A 2 -40.26 11.66 -30.47
C ALA A 2 -40.08 11.72 -28.95
N GLY A 3 -40.94 12.49 -28.29
CA GLY A 3 -40.99 12.58 -26.83
C GLY A 3 -42.03 11.60 -26.32
N MET A 4 -41.60 10.64 -25.50
CA MET A 4 -42.50 9.83 -24.67
C MET A 4 -42.37 10.31 -23.23
N ASN A 5 -43.50 10.79 -22.70
CA ASN A 5 -43.68 11.23 -21.33
C ASN A 5 -43.58 10.05 -20.35
N PHE A 6 -42.79 10.22 -19.29
CA PHE A 6 -42.83 9.37 -18.11
C PHE A 6 -43.95 9.84 -17.17
N CYS A 7 -44.92 8.96 -16.89
CA CYS A 7 -45.89 9.16 -15.82
C CYS A 7 -45.27 8.79 -14.47
N PHE A 8 -45.18 9.77 -13.57
CA PHE A 8 -44.91 9.56 -12.15
C PHE A 8 -46.17 9.04 -11.45
N GLY A 9 -46.12 7.83 -10.92
CA GLY A 9 -47.13 7.29 -10.02
C GLY A 9 -46.77 7.56 -8.57
N HIS A 10 -47.40 8.56 -7.95
CA HIS A 10 -47.59 8.64 -6.50
C HIS A 10 -48.89 7.92 -6.15
N CYS A 11 -48.89 7.09 -5.10
CA CYS A 11 -50.11 6.81 -4.34
C CYS A 11 -49.76 6.42 -2.89
N PRO A 12 -50.63 6.74 -1.91
CA PRO A 12 -50.26 7.08 -0.54
C PRO A 12 -50.45 5.94 0.47
N THR A 13 -49.88 6.14 1.66
CA THR A 13 -50.19 5.41 2.90
C THR A 13 -51.62 5.70 3.40
N PRO A 14 -52.26 4.73 4.07
CA PRO A 14 -52.70 4.98 5.44
C PRO A 14 -52.45 3.80 6.39
N GLY A 15 -52.17 4.13 7.65
CA GLY A 15 -51.97 3.18 8.74
C GLY A 15 -53.25 2.49 9.22
N SER A 16 -53.06 1.37 9.88
CA SER A 16 -53.93 0.86 10.94
C SER A 16 -53.13 -0.09 11.83
N ASP A 17 -53.31 0.11 13.14
CA ASP A 17 -52.77 -0.67 14.22
C ASP A 17 -53.12 -2.16 14.09
N VAL A 18 -52.11 -3.02 14.21
CA VAL A 18 -52.30 -4.42 14.62
C VAL A 18 -51.26 -4.75 15.68
N ALA A 19 -51.70 -4.67 16.93
CA ALA A 19 -51.04 -5.32 18.05
C ALA A 19 -51.09 -6.83 17.86
N LEU A 20 -49.93 -7.48 17.82
CA LEU A 20 -49.83 -8.93 17.93
C LEU A 20 -48.91 -9.30 19.09
N ILE A 21 -49.54 -10.07 19.97
CA ILE A 21 -49.13 -10.58 21.27
C ILE A 21 -48.00 -11.59 21.09
N GLY A 22 -46.90 -11.40 21.82
CA GLY A 22 -45.81 -12.37 21.95
C GLY A 22 -45.49 -12.61 23.42
N GLN A 23 -45.97 -13.73 23.95
CA GLN A 23 -45.98 -14.11 25.35
C GLN A 23 -44.58 -14.28 25.96
N GLN A 24 -44.47 -13.83 27.21
CA GLN A 24 -43.49 -14.29 28.20
C GLN A 24 -43.75 -15.75 28.57
N HIS A 25 -42.69 -16.56 28.65
CA HIS A 25 -42.69 -17.71 29.57
C HIS A 25 -41.61 -17.53 30.64
N LEU A 26 -42.12 -17.16 31.81
CA LEU A 26 -41.49 -17.25 33.11
C LEU A 26 -41.73 -18.68 33.64
N LEU A 27 -40.68 -19.41 34.02
CA LEU A 27 -40.80 -20.53 34.96
C LEU A 27 -39.72 -20.41 36.03
N LEU A 28 -40.18 -19.91 37.17
CA LEU A 28 -39.54 -19.92 38.48
C LEU A 28 -39.40 -21.35 39.01
N THR A 29 -38.27 -21.65 39.64
CA THR A 29 -38.19 -22.21 41.01
C THR A 29 -36.79 -21.87 41.54
N ARG A 30 -36.63 -20.89 42.45
CA ARG A 30 -36.60 -21.01 43.93
C ARG A 30 -35.53 -22.01 44.42
N ARG A 31 -34.60 -21.73 45.34
CA ARG A 31 -34.26 -20.68 46.31
C ARG A 31 -32.77 -20.96 46.66
N SER A 32 -31.90 -20.03 47.05
CA SER A 32 -31.88 -19.48 48.41
C SER A 32 -30.83 -18.38 48.56
N ARG A 33 -31.23 -17.39 49.34
CA ARG A 33 -30.57 -16.16 49.81
C ARG A 33 -29.12 -16.35 50.29
N CYS A 34 -28.26 -15.35 50.06
CA CYS A 34 -27.70 -14.55 51.16
C CYS A 34 -27.14 -13.21 50.65
N THR A 35 -27.00 -12.28 51.58
CA THR A 35 -27.08 -10.82 51.46
C THR A 35 -25.75 -10.09 51.23
N HIS A 36 -25.81 -9.02 50.41
CA HIS A 36 -25.19 -7.69 50.58
C HIS A 36 -23.79 -7.52 51.24
N ARG A 37 -22.80 -7.02 50.47
CA ARG A 37 -22.14 -5.67 50.57
C ARG A 37 -20.70 -5.67 50.03
N ASN A 38 -20.48 -4.83 49.01
CA ASN A 38 -19.44 -3.81 48.86
C ASN A 38 -18.05 -3.91 49.56
N THR A 39 -17.03 -3.76 48.70
CA THR A 39 -15.86 -2.85 48.83
C THR A 39 -14.56 -3.35 49.51
N VAL A 40 -13.56 -3.60 48.65
CA VAL A 40 -12.14 -3.14 48.65
C VAL A 40 -11.16 -3.53 49.79
N LEU A 41 -9.92 -3.84 49.34
CA LEU A 41 -8.60 -3.82 50.00
C LEU A 41 -8.16 -5.01 50.88
N LYS A 42 -7.09 -5.70 50.41
CA LYS A 42 -6.00 -6.37 51.16
C LYS A 42 -4.92 -6.75 50.13
N LEU A 43 -3.89 -5.93 49.90
CA LEU A 43 -2.61 -5.90 50.62
C LEU A 43 -2.08 -7.29 51.01
N TYR A 44 -1.15 -7.80 50.19
CA TYR A 44 -0.23 -8.88 50.55
C TYR A 44 1.13 -8.28 50.93
N ASN A 45 1.59 -8.69 52.10
CA ASN A 45 2.87 -8.37 52.70
C ASN A 45 3.89 -9.41 52.22
N ASN A 46 5.14 -9.03 51.94
CA ASN A 46 6.30 -9.91 52.14
C ASN A 46 7.63 -9.11 52.16
N HIS A 47 8.16 -9.00 53.37
CA HIS A 47 9.55 -9.12 53.80
C HIS A 47 10.69 -8.64 52.89
N LEU A 48 11.37 -7.56 53.30
CA LEU A 48 12.84 -7.43 53.23
C LEU A 48 13.36 -6.63 54.44
N PRO A 49 14.51 -7.00 55.04
CA PRO A 49 15.05 -6.34 56.22
C PRO A 49 15.80 -5.05 55.89
N VAL A 50 15.72 -4.13 56.85
CA VAL A 50 16.42 -2.86 56.94
C VAL A 50 17.92 -3.08 57.14
N TYR A 51 18.75 -2.44 56.31
CA TYR A 51 20.12 -2.10 56.68
C TYR A 51 20.38 -0.62 56.42
N ARG A 52 20.74 0.09 57.49
CA ARG A 52 21.13 1.49 57.51
C ARG A 52 22.55 1.52 58.06
N ASN A 53 23.54 1.87 57.24
CA ASN A 53 24.40 3.02 57.51
C ASN A 53 25.52 3.21 56.49
N GLN A 54 25.64 4.49 56.16
CA GLN A 54 26.64 5.24 55.43
C GLN A 54 28.10 4.93 55.82
N SER A 55 28.99 4.90 54.82
CA SER A 55 30.23 5.67 54.89
C SER A 55 30.70 6.02 53.48
N THR A 56 31.17 7.25 53.34
CA THR A 56 31.50 8.00 52.14
C THR A 56 32.80 7.54 51.49
N THR A 57 32.79 7.38 50.18
CA THR A 57 33.99 7.56 49.35
C THR A 57 33.56 8.06 47.98
N GLU A 58 34.04 9.24 47.62
CA GLU A 58 33.89 9.83 46.29
C GLU A 58 34.40 8.86 45.23
N LEU A 59 33.52 8.49 44.31
CA LEU A 59 33.90 8.04 42.97
C LEU A 59 33.20 8.98 42.01
N GLN A 60 33.98 9.92 41.49
CA GLN A 60 33.64 10.73 40.34
C GLN A 60 33.29 9.80 39.18
N PHE A 61 31.99 9.56 38.96
CA PHE A 61 31.50 8.98 37.72
C PHE A 61 31.30 10.13 36.75
N THR A 62 32.24 10.26 35.83
CA THR A 62 32.24 11.27 34.77
C THR A 62 31.02 11.09 33.86
N GLU A 63 30.54 12.20 33.29
CA GLU A 63 29.46 12.26 32.29
C GLU A 63 29.75 11.46 31.01
N ASP A 64 30.96 10.90 30.88
CA ASP A 64 31.43 10.16 29.71
C ASP A 64 30.74 8.81 29.48
N PHE A 65 30.09 8.23 30.50
CA PHE A 65 29.45 6.91 30.36
C PHE A 65 28.04 6.96 29.73
N ILE A 66 27.38 8.13 29.73
CA ILE A 66 26.04 8.31 29.13
C ILE A 66 26.14 8.65 27.63
N VAL A 67 27.27 9.18 27.17
CA VAL A 67 27.48 9.53 25.75
C VAL A 67 27.71 8.30 24.85
N GLN A 68 28.00 7.12 25.42
CA GLN A 68 28.34 5.92 24.64
C GLN A 68 27.20 4.95 24.31
N ARG A 69 25.93 5.25 24.67
CA ARG A 69 24.81 4.31 24.41
C ARG A 69 23.56 4.89 23.75
N VAL A 70 23.72 5.95 22.96
CA VAL A 70 22.85 6.20 21.80
C VAL A 70 23.73 6.45 20.57
N LYS A 71 24.50 5.43 20.17
CA LYS A 71 24.78 5.29 18.73
C LYS A 71 23.42 4.98 18.09
N MET A 72 22.68 6.04 17.74
CA MET A 72 21.70 5.97 16.66
C MET A 72 22.49 5.34 15.51
N THR A 73 22.26 4.07 15.21
CA THR A 73 22.72 3.49 13.96
C THR A 73 22.03 4.33 12.89
N SER A 74 22.75 5.30 12.34
CA SER A 74 22.22 6.15 11.28
C SER A 74 21.87 5.24 10.13
N ASN A 75 20.59 5.15 9.77
CA ASN A 75 20.20 4.39 8.59
C ASN A 75 20.75 5.15 7.39
N THR A 76 21.75 4.58 6.71
CA THR A 76 22.38 5.17 5.54
C THR A 76 22.17 4.30 4.31
N ILE A 77 22.21 4.95 3.15
CA ILE A 77 22.21 4.27 1.85
C ILE A 77 22.97 5.12 0.83
N THR A 78 23.65 4.46 -0.10
CA THR A 78 24.35 5.12 -1.21
C THR A 78 23.43 5.20 -2.42
N VAL A 79 23.13 6.42 -2.87
CA VAL A 79 22.24 6.67 -4.02
C VAL A 79 22.71 7.87 -4.84
N SER A 80 22.28 7.94 -6.10
CA SER A 80 22.38 9.13 -6.95
C SER A 80 21.01 9.59 -7.41
N LEU A 81 20.91 10.83 -7.86
CA LEU A 81 19.66 11.42 -8.33
C LEU A 81 19.07 10.70 -9.55
N PRO A 82 19.87 10.29 -10.57
CA PRO A 82 19.36 9.45 -11.66
C PRO A 82 18.79 8.12 -11.18
N GLN A 83 19.43 7.48 -10.19
CA GLN A 83 18.90 6.24 -9.59
C GLN A 83 17.55 6.49 -8.93
N LEU A 84 17.43 7.52 -8.09
CA LEU A 84 16.17 7.88 -7.44
C LEU A 84 15.06 8.18 -8.45
N ALA A 85 15.37 8.91 -9.54
CA ALA A 85 14.42 9.18 -10.60
C ALA A 85 13.94 7.89 -11.29
N LYS A 86 14.86 6.97 -11.62
CA LYS A 86 14.56 5.67 -12.24
C LYS A 86 13.93 4.64 -11.28
N MET A 87 13.65 5.05 -10.04
CA MET A 87 12.81 4.31 -9.12
C MET A 87 11.37 4.83 -9.06
N ILE A 88 11.03 5.91 -9.77
CA ILE A 88 9.70 6.51 -9.70
C ILE A 88 8.86 6.11 -10.92
N ASP A 89 7.68 5.58 -10.66
CA ASP A 89 6.56 5.56 -11.58
C ASP A 89 5.65 6.74 -11.22
N HIS A 90 5.63 7.78 -12.06
CA HIS A 90 4.84 8.99 -11.82
C HIS A 90 3.35 8.70 -12.08
N SER A 91 2.53 8.71 -11.03
CA SER A 91 1.14 8.24 -11.09
C SER A 91 0.15 9.31 -11.54
N LEU A 92 -0.62 9.03 -12.59
CA LEU A 92 -1.62 9.90 -13.23
C LEU A 92 -2.98 9.18 -13.35
N LEU A 93 -3.43 8.60 -12.24
CA LEU A 93 -4.54 7.64 -12.21
C LEU A 93 -5.83 8.15 -11.58
N HIS A 94 -5.82 9.37 -11.01
CA HIS A 94 -7.03 9.87 -10.34
C HIS A 94 -8.16 9.98 -11.35
N PRO A 95 -9.37 9.45 -11.06
CA PRO A 95 -10.44 9.36 -12.05
C PRO A 95 -10.87 10.74 -12.58
N THR A 96 -10.70 11.79 -11.76
CA THR A 96 -11.04 13.17 -12.14
C THR A 96 -9.91 13.91 -12.87
N MET A 97 -8.71 13.34 -13.02
CA MET A 97 -7.65 13.97 -13.81
C MET A 97 -8.10 14.05 -15.27
N THR A 98 -8.18 15.28 -15.77
CA THR A 98 -8.47 15.57 -17.18
C THR A 98 -7.25 15.27 -18.04
N ASP A 99 -7.43 15.25 -19.36
CA ASP A 99 -6.31 15.07 -20.28
C ASP A 99 -5.28 16.20 -20.16
N ALA A 100 -5.71 17.41 -19.80
CA ALA A 100 -4.80 18.53 -19.51
C ALA A 100 -3.94 18.27 -18.25
N ASP A 101 -4.54 17.71 -17.20
CA ASP A 101 -3.81 17.32 -15.98
C ASP A 101 -2.81 16.19 -16.28
N VAL A 102 -3.21 15.22 -17.11
CA VAL A 102 -2.34 14.13 -17.57
C VAL A 102 -1.15 14.69 -18.37
N ILE A 103 -1.37 15.61 -19.31
CA ILE A 103 -0.28 16.27 -20.07
C ILE A 103 0.68 17.00 -19.13
N ALA A 104 0.15 17.75 -18.14
CA ALA A 104 0.99 18.43 -17.16
C ALA A 104 1.84 17.44 -16.34
N GLY A 105 1.26 16.33 -15.92
CA GLY A 105 1.97 15.25 -15.23
C GLY A 105 3.01 14.53 -16.10
N LEU A 106 2.74 14.34 -17.39
CA LEU A 106 3.69 13.75 -18.34
C LEU A 106 4.91 14.66 -18.54
N ARG A 107 4.74 15.99 -18.49
CA ARG A 107 5.86 16.93 -18.50
C ARG A 107 6.75 16.75 -17.26
N ILE A 108 6.17 16.58 -16.08
CA ILE A 108 6.93 16.26 -14.86
C ILE A 108 7.71 14.96 -15.04
N ALA A 109 7.07 13.91 -15.53
CA ALA A 109 7.73 12.62 -15.77
C ALA A 109 8.93 12.77 -16.73
N ARG A 110 8.76 13.50 -17.83
CA ARG A 110 9.81 13.84 -18.81
C ARG A 110 10.95 14.64 -18.18
N GLU A 111 10.65 15.76 -17.52
CA GLU A 111 11.64 16.69 -16.96
C GLU A 111 12.52 16.01 -15.90
N HIS A 112 11.91 15.14 -15.09
CA HIS A 112 12.59 14.41 -14.04
C HIS A 112 13.16 13.06 -14.47
N LYS A 113 12.97 12.66 -15.74
CA LYS A 113 13.50 11.41 -16.32
C LYS A 113 13.16 10.18 -15.48
N VAL A 114 11.91 10.12 -15.02
CA VAL A 114 11.45 9.02 -14.16
C VAL A 114 11.49 7.68 -14.91
N ALA A 115 11.24 6.56 -14.22
CA ALA A 115 11.19 5.25 -14.88
C ALA A 115 10.02 5.17 -15.85
N THR A 116 8.81 5.43 -15.33
CA THR A 116 7.59 5.38 -16.11
C THR A 116 6.60 6.49 -15.74
N ALA A 117 5.70 6.81 -16.65
CA ALA A 117 4.45 7.50 -16.35
C ALA A 117 3.31 6.47 -16.27
N CYS A 118 2.66 6.39 -15.10
CA CYS A 118 1.58 5.45 -14.87
C CYS A 118 0.22 6.09 -15.18
N VAL A 119 -0.47 5.61 -16.21
CA VAL A 119 -1.62 6.29 -16.82
C VAL A 119 -2.86 5.41 -16.91
N LYS A 120 -4.03 6.04 -17.08
CA LYS A 120 -5.27 5.35 -17.41
C LYS A 120 -5.17 4.73 -18.82
N PRO A 121 -5.74 3.55 -19.11
CA PRO A 121 -5.62 2.88 -20.41
C PRO A 121 -5.96 3.75 -21.62
N TYR A 122 -7.02 4.57 -21.53
CA TYR A 122 -7.41 5.41 -22.66
C TYR A 122 -6.36 6.50 -23.00
N CYS A 123 -5.50 6.87 -22.05
CA CYS A 123 -4.49 7.90 -22.22
C CYS A 123 -3.19 7.39 -22.85
N ILE A 124 -3.04 6.08 -23.10
CA ILE A 124 -1.75 5.51 -23.57
C ILE A 124 -1.25 6.20 -24.85
N PRO A 125 -2.05 6.40 -25.92
CA PRO A 125 -1.56 7.04 -27.15
C PRO A 125 -1.09 8.49 -26.91
N LEU A 126 -1.78 9.22 -26.03
CA LEU A 126 -1.38 10.56 -25.62
C LEU A 126 -0.04 10.52 -24.87
N ALA A 127 0.11 9.62 -23.90
CA ALA A 127 1.33 9.48 -23.12
C ALA A 127 2.54 9.11 -23.99
N VAL A 128 2.37 8.17 -24.93
CA VAL A 128 3.41 7.80 -25.90
C VAL A 128 3.84 9.00 -26.73
N LYS A 129 2.89 9.79 -27.22
CA LYS A 129 3.19 11.01 -27.99
C LYS A 129 3.94 12.05 -27.15
N GLU A 130 3.45 12.36 -25.95
CA GLU A 130 4.03 13.39 -25.08
C GLU A 130 5.40 12.99 -24.50
N LEU A 131 5.71 11.69 -24.42
CA LEU A 131 7.00 11.17 -23.94
C LEU A 131 7.96 10.77 -25.07
N ALA A 132 7.59 10.99 -26.32
CA ALA A 132 8.45 10.72 -27.47
C ALA A 132 9.80 11.46 -27.36
N GLY A 133 10.89 10.75 -27.67
CA GLY A 133 12.27 11.26 -27.57
C GLY A 133 12.85 11.24 -26.15
N THR A 134 12.18 10.57 -25.20
CA THR A 134 12.69 10.35 -23.84
C THR A 134 12.89 8.86 -23.59
N ASP A 135 13.52 8.53 -22.46
CA ASP A 135 13.67 7.16 -21.94
C ASP A 135 12.63 6.84 -20.85
N VAL A 136 11.55 7.64 -20.75
CA VAL A 136 10.44 7.42 -19.82
C VAL A 136 9.43 6.49 -20.47
N LEU A 137 9.17 5.34 -19.85
CA LEU A 137 8.23 4.36 -20.37
C LEU A 137 6.78 4.71 -20.01
N VAL A 138 5.82 4.17 -20.76
CA VAL A 138 4.39 4.29 -20.43
C VAL A 138 3.93 3.05 -19.68
N CYS A 139 3.32 3.25 -18.52
CA CYS A 139 2.89 2.17 -17.61
C CYS A 139 1.38 2.19 -17.32
N PRO A 140 0.51 1.67 -18.21
CA PRO A 140 -0.91 1.65 -17.92
C PRO A 140 -1.30 0.63 -16.83
N VAL A 141 -2.45 0.87 -16.20
CA VAL A 141 -3.09 -0.06 -15.27
C VAL A 141 -4.19 -0.87 -15.95
N ILE A 142 -4.45 -2.12 -15.56
CA ILE A 142 -5.56 -2.95 -16.08
C ILE A 142 -6.33 -3.63 -14.95
N GLY A 143 -7.62 -3.93 -15.19
CA GLY A 143 -8.53 -4.45 -14.18
C GLY A 143 -8.57 -3.57 -12.92
N PHE A 144 -8.25 -2.28 -13.05
CA PHE A 144 -7.91 -1.39 -11.95
C PHE A 144 -9.11 -0.53 -11.53
N PRO A 145 -9.30 -0.24 -10.23
CA PRO A 145 -8.45 -0.66 -9.09
C PRO A 145 -8.92 -1.96 -8.41
N HIS A 146 -10.05 -2.55 -8.80
CA HIS A 146 -10.68 -3.60 -7.97
C HIS A 146 -10.34 -5.04 -8.37
N GLY A 147 -9.75 -5.26 -9.54
CA GLY A 147 -9.35 -6.58 -10.01
C GLY A 147 -10.51 -7.55 -10.24
N ASN A 148 -11.75 -7.07 -10.36
CA ASN A 148 -12.96 -7.90 -10.33
C ASN A 148 -13.57 -8.19 -11.72
N SER A 149 -12.96 -7.71 -12.80
CA SER A 149 -13.30 -8.12 -14.17
C SER A 149 -12.90 -9.58 -14.42
N THR A 150 -13.50 -10.22 -15.42
CA THR A 150 -13.13 -11.58 -15.82
C THR A 150 -11.71 -11.63 -16.39
N THR A 151 -11.09 -12.81 -16.38
CA THR A 151 -9.75 -13.02 -16.93
C THR A 151 -9.68 -12.64 -18.40
N GLU A 152 -10.71 -12.98 -19.19
CA GLU A 152 -10.77 -12.67 -20.62
C GLU A 152 -10.73 -11.16 -20.88
N ILE A 153 -11.45 -10.38 -20.07
CA ILE A 153 -11.45 -8.92 -20.18
C ILE A 153 -10.10 -8.33 -19.78
N LYS A 154 -9.49 -8.80 -18.69
CA LYS A 154 -8.15 -8.34 -18.29
C LYS A 154 -7.08 -8.68 -19.33
N VAL A 155 -7.14 -9.88 -19.94
CA VAL A 155 -6.23 -10.27 -21.03
C VAL A 155 -6.43 -9.38 -22.26
N ALA A 156 -7.67 -9.15 -22.67
CA ALA A 156 -7.98 -8.25 -23.80
C ALA A 156 -7.50 -6.82 -23.54
N GLU A 157 -7.71 -6.31 -22.32
CA GLU A 157 -7.24 -4.99 -21.88
C GLU A 157 -5.70 -4.91 -21.89
N ALA A 158 -5.01 -5.95 -21.40
CA ALA A 158 -3.55 -6.05 -21.42
C ALA A 158 -2.99 -5.98 -22.84
N ILE A 159 -3.55 -6.79 -23.76
CA ILE A 159 -3.13 -6.83 -25.17
C ILE A 159 -3.36 -5.46 -25.83
N ALA A 160 -4.52 -4.85 -25.59
CA ALA A 160 -4.82 -3.52 -26.12
C ALA A 160 -3.85 -2.46 -25.58
N ALA A 161 -3.51 -2.53 -24.30
CA ALA A 161 -2.59 -1.61 -23.65
C ALA A 161 -1.17 -1.70 -24.21
N VAL A 162 -0.64 -2.91 -24.39
CA VAL A 162 0.70 -3.10 -24.97
C VAL A 162 0.74 -2.66 -26.43
N LYS A 163 -0.28 -3.01 -27.23
CA LYS A 163 -0.39 -2.56 -28.64
C LYS A 163 -0.49 -1.04 -28.79
N ALA A 164 -1.05 -0.35 -27.79
CA ALA A 164 -1.10 1.10 -27.76
C ALA A 164 0.24 1.75 -27.33
N GLY A 165 1.23 0.97 -26.90
CA GLY A 165 2.55 1.42 -26.48
C GLY A 165 2.83 1.37 -24.98
N GLY A 166 2.01 0.64 -24.21
CA GLY A 166 2.31 0.33 -22.80
C GLY A 166 3.49 -0.65 -22.68
N ALA A 167 4.62 -0.19 -22.15
CA ALA A 167 5.83 -1.01 -22.02
C ALA A 167 5.90 -1.76 -20.67
N GLU A 168 5.18 -1.29 -19.66
CA GLU A 168 4.99 -2.02 -18.40
C GLU A 168 3.51 -1.96 -18.01
N ILE A 169 2.90 -3.08 -17.58
CA ILE A 169 1.46 -3.16 -17.26
C ILE A 169 1.28 -3.43 -15.77
N ASP A 170 0.48 -2.62 -15.09
CA ASP A 170 0.13 -2.81 -13.67
C ASP A 170 -1.27 -3.43 -13.56
N MET A 171 -1.38 -4.75 -13.36
CA MET A 171 -2.66 -5.43 -13.18
C MET A 171 -3.07 -5.55 -11.71
N VAL A 172 -4.37 -5.64 -11.41
CA VAL A 172 -4.85 -6.00 -10.06
C VAL A 172 -5.32 -7.45 -10.03
N VAL A 173 -4.84 -8.22 -9.03
CA VAL A 173 -5.33 -9.59 -8.79
C VAL A 173 -6.82 -9.60 -8.48
N ASN A 174 -7.50 -10.71 -8.77
CA ASN A 174 -8.85 -10.91 -8.26
C ASN A 174 -8.83 -11.13 -6.73
N VAL A 175 -9.01 -10.05 -5.97
CA VAL A 175 -8.97 -10.07 -4.49
C VAL A 175 -9.97 -11.05 -3.90
N GLY A 176 -11.18 -11.16 -4.46
CA GLY A 176 -12.19 -12.11 -3.98
C GLY A 176 -11.75 -13.56 -4.10
N LYS A 177 -11.08 -13.91 -5.21
CA LYS A 177 -10.53 -15.26 -5.43
C LYS A 177 -9.34 -15.56 -4.53
N VAL A 178 -8.49 -14.57 -4.26
CA VAL A 178 -7.39 -14.67 -3.27
C VAL A 178 -7.95 -14.95 -1.88
N LEU A 179 -8.91 -14.14 -1.42
CA LEU A 179 -9.53 -14.31 -0.10
C LEU A 179 -10.30 -15.63 0.04
N GLY A 180 -10.84 -16.14 -1.06
CA GLY A 180 -11.49 -17.45 -1.11
C GLY A 180 -10.53 -18.64 -1.22
N GLY A 181 -9.23 -18.41 -1.38
CA GLY A 181 -8.23 -19.47 -1.55
C GLY A 181 -8.27 -20.20 -2.89
N ASP A 182 -8.92 -19.63 -3.92
CA ASP A 182 -8.99 -20.21 -5.27
C ASP A 182 -7.69 -19.93 -6.04
N TRP A 183 -6.60 -20.57 -5.58
CA TRP A 183 -5.25 -20.34 -6.08
C TRP A 183 -5.06 -20.83 -7.52
N GLU A 184 -5.84 -21.82 -7.96
CA GLU A 184 -5.82 -22.27 -9.35
C GLU A 184 -6.31 -21.15 -10.28
N TYR A 185 -7.44 -20.52 -9.95
CA TYR A 185 -7.94 -19.36 -10.70
C TYR A 185 -6.93 -18.20 -10.69
N VAL A 186 -6.41 -17.84 -9.52
CA VAL A 186 -5.46 -16.72 -9.39
C VAL A 186 -4.19 -16.98 -10.20
N THR A 187 -3.64 -18.19 -10.13
CA THR A 187 -2.44 -18.59 -10.90
C THR A 187 -2.72 -18.56 -12.39
N ALA A 188 -3.87 -19.09 -12.83
CA ALA A 188 -4.24 -19.10 -14.24
C ALA A 188 -4.50 -17.68 -14.80
N GLU A 189 -5.11 -16.78 -14.02
CA GLU A 189 -5.32 -15.38 -14.41
C GLU A 189 -3.99 -14.65 -14.60
N ILE A 190 -3.10 -14.72 -13.61
CA ILE A 190 -1.79 -14.05 -13.67
C ILE A 190 -0.97 -14.61 -14.83
N ARG A 191 -0.96 -15.94 -15.03
CA ARG A 191 -0.23 -16.59 -16.13
C ARG A 191 -0.69 -16.08 -17.49
N GLN A 192 -1.99 -16.12 -17.76
CA GLN A 192 -2.54 -15.71 -19.07
C GLN A 192 -2.22 -14.25 -19.39
N ILE A 193 -2.30 -13.36 -18.40
CA ILE A 193 -1.98 -11.95 -18.58
C ILE A 193 -0.46 -11.77 -18.76
N ASN A 194 0.37 -12.45 -17.96
CA ASN A 194 1.83 -12.35 -18.06
C ASN A 194 2.32 -12.84 -19.42
N ASP A 195 1.81 -13.98 -19.89
CA ASP A 195 2.16 -14.55 -21.19
C ASP A 195 1.76 -13.60 -22.34
N ALA A 196 0.55 -13.02 -22.29
CA ALA A 196 0.09 -12.05 -23.28
C ALA A 196 0.94 -10.77 -23.30
N VAL A 197 1.33 -10.26 -22.13
CA VAL A 197 2.17 -9.05 -22.01
C VAL A 197 3.60 -9.32 -22.47
N LYS A 198 4.19 -10.46 -22.09
CA LYS A 198 5.56 -10.86 -22.46
C LYS A 198 5.69 -11.18 -23.95
N ALA A 199 4.66 -11.75 -24.58
CA ALA A 199 4.65 -12.04 -26.01
C ALA A 199 4.88 -10.79 -26.88
N GLU A 200 4.51 -9.61 -26.37
CA GLU A 200 4.66 -8.31 -27.02
C GLU A 200 5.88 -7.51 -26.48
N GLY A 201 6.72 -8.14 -25.64
CA GLY A 201 7.96 -7.55 -25.11
C GLY A 201 7.78 -6.56 -23.94
N ALA A 202 6.60 -6.51 -23.32
CA ALA A 202 6.33 -5.67 -22.17
C ALA A 202 6.51 -6.42 -20.83
N LEU A 203 6.54 -5.68 -19.72
CA LEU A 203 6.66 -6.24 -18.37
C LEU A 203 5.34 -6.19 -17.60
N LEU A 204 4.98 -7.27 -16.89
CA LEU A 204 3.82 -7.28 -15.99
C LEU A 204 4.23 -6.98 -14.55
N LYS A 205 3.43 -6.13 -13.88
CA LYS A 205 3.44 -5.92 -12.44
C LYS A 205 2.09 -6.34 -11.86
N VAL A 206 2.12 -7.15 -10.81
CA VAL A 206 0.91 -7.69 -10.18
C VAL A 206 0.65 -6.94 -8.87
N ILE A 207 -0.42 -6.15 -8.83
CA ILE A 207 -0.90 -5.45 -7.65
C ILE A 207 -1.69 -6.43 -6.80
N LEU A 208 -1.18 -6.69 -5.59
CA LEU A 208 -1.78 -7.64 -4.65
C LEU A 208 -2.96 -7.03 -3.89
N GLU A 209 -2.90 -5.72 -3.64
CA GLU A 209 -3.81 -4.96 -2.78
C GLU A 209 -3.76 -5.41 -1.32
N ASN A 210 -2.56 -5.27 -0.73
CA ASN A 210 -2.23 -5.82 0.59
C ASN A 210 -3.16 -5.38 1.74
N ASP A 211 -3.83 -4.22 1.64
CA ASP A 211 -4.73 -3.73 2.69
C ASP A 211 -5.93 -4.65 2.94
N TYR A 212 -6.28 -5.51 1.97
CA TYR A 212 -7.34 -6.50 2.12
C TYR A 212 -6.85 -7.88 2.54
N LEU A 213 -5.54 -8.11 2.51
CA LEU A 213 -4.96 -9.45 2.56
C LEU A 213 -4.30 -9.74 3.91
N SER A 214 -4.30 -11.02 4.30
CA SER A 214 -3.43 -11.51 5.37
C SER A 214 -2.01 -11.68 4.86
N ASP A 215 -1.05 -11.77 5.78
CA ASP A 215 0.35 -12.02 5.44
C ASP A 215 0.51 -13.36 4.66
N ASP A 216 -0.28 -14.39 4.98
CA ASP A 216 -0.28 -15.67 4.24
C ASP A 216 -0.73 -15.51 2.78
N HIS A 217 -1.75 -14.68 2.52
CA HIS A 217 -2.19 -14.38 1.16
C HIS A 217 -1.11 -13.62 0.37
N VAL A 218 -0.46 -12.63 1.00
CA VAL A 218 0.62 -11.86 0.38
C VAL A 218 1.81 -12.76 0.06
N ALA A 219 2.20 -13.64 0.98
CA ALA A 219 3.26 -14.62 0.78
C ALA A 219 2.95 -15.53 -0.41
N ARG A 220 1.74 -16.10 -0.44
CA ARG A 220 1.33 -17.02 -1.51
C ARG A 220 1.31 -16.36 -2.89
N LEU A 221 0.86 -15.10 -2.97
CA LEU A 221 0.89 -14.35 -4.22
C LEU A 221 2.32 -14.06 -4.71
N CYS A 222 3.26 -13.78 -3.80
CA CYS A 222 4.67 -13.59 -4.15
C CYS A 222 5.30 -14.87 -4.70
N GLU A 223 5.00 -16.02 -4.09
CA GLU A 223 5.43 -17.34 -4.58
C GLU A 223 4.88 -17.62 -5.98
N ILE A 224 3.57 -17.43 -6.19
CA ILE A 224 2.93 -17.60 -7.51
C ILE A 224 3.58 -16.68 -8.55
N CYS A 225 3.80 -15.41 -8.23
CA CYS A 225 4.44 -14.48 -9.16
C CYS A 225 5.90 -14.88 -9.47
N THR A 226 6.58 -15.52 -8.52
CA THR A 226 7.92 -16.09 -8.72
C THR A 226 7.89 -17.28 -9.65
N ASP A 227 7.00 -18.24 -9.43
CA ASP A 227 6.84 -19.44 -10.26
C ASP A 227 6.44 -19.09 -11.71
N LEU A 228 5.80 -17.93 -11.91
CA LEU A 228 5.36 -17.43 -13.21
C LEU A 228 6.37 -16.49 -13.89
N ASP A 229 7.53 -16.22 -13.28
CA ASP A 229 8.50 -15.23 -13.77
C ASP A 229 7.85 -13.88 -14.11
N VAL A 230 6.98 -13.39 -13.22
CA VAL A 230 6.42 -12.03 -13.29
C VAL A 230 7.52 -11.01 -12.97
N ALA A 231 7.53 -9.89 -13.67
CA ALA A 231 8.59 -8.90 -13.49
C ALA A 231 8.51 -8.20 -12.12
N PHE A 232 7.30 -7.85 -11.66
CA PHE A 232 7.11 -7.18 -10.37
C PHE A 232 5.90 -7.68 -9.58
N VAL A 233 6.03 -7.69 -8.26
CA VAL A 233 4.89 -7.61 -7.34
C VAL A 233 4.74 -6.19 -6.81
N LYS A 234 3.50 -5.72 -6.67
CA LYS A 234 3.16 -4.36 -6.23
C LYS A 234 2.22 -4.40 -5.03
N THR A 235 2.48 -3.55 -4.04
CA THR A 235 1.70 -3.54 -2.78
C THR A 235 0.23 -3.20 -2.98
N SER A 236 -0.06 -2.03 -3.56
CA SER A 236 -1.41 -1.41 -3.46
C SER A 236 -1.77 -0.59 -4.68
N THR A 237 -3.07 -0.34 -4.87
CA THR A 237 -3.54 0.57 -5.93
C THR A 237 -3.50 2.03 -5.54
N GLY A 238 -3.62 2.32 -4.23
CA GLY A 238 -3.88 3.67 -3.71
C GLY A 238 -5.35 4.08 -3.73
N TYR A 239 -6.25 3.15 -4.08
CA TYR A 239 -7.71 3.32 -4.11
C TYR A 239 -8.44 2.27 -3.26
N GLY A 240 -7.70 1.66 -2.32
CA GLY A 240 -8.28 0.77 -1.32
C GLY A 240 -9.33 1.51 -0.49
N PHE A 241 -10.42 0.83 -0.19
CA PHE A 241 -11.50 1.30 0.66
C PHE A 241 -11.65 0.34 1.85
N VAL A 242 -10.82 0.49 2.88
CA VAL A 242 -10.96 -0.26 4.14
C VAL A 242 -11.77 0.57 5.12
N LYS A 243 -12.92 0.03 5.55
CA LYS A 243 -13.77 0.68 6.55
C LYS A 243 -13.05 0.73 7.89
N GLN A 244 -12.89 1.94 8.43
CA GLN A 244 -12.29 2.19 9.72
C GLN A 244 -13.34 2.10 10.84
N ALA A 245 -12.89 2.03 12.10
CA ALA A 245 -13.77 1.96 13.26
C ALA A 245 -14.71 3.19 13.40
N ASP A 246 -14.28 4.35 12.91
CA ASP A 246 -15.06 5.59 12.89
C ASP A 246 -16.05 5.68 11.70
N GLY A 247 -16.12 4.65 10.86
CA GLY A 247 -16.98 4.58 9.68
C GLY A 247 -16.42 5.24 8.43
N SER A 248 -15.26 5.90 8.50
CA SER A 248 -14.55 6.38 7.31
C SER A 248 -13.97 5.23 6.49
N TYR A 249 -13.67 5.48 5.21
CA TYR A 249 -12.93 4.55 4.37
C TYR A 249 -11.54 5.12 4.11
N ASN A 250 -10.51 4.32 4.37
CA ASN A 250 -9.13 4.69 4.15
C ASN A 250 -8.31 3.45 3.76
N TYR A 251 -7.04 3.64 3.41
CA TYR A 251 -6.09 2.57 3.10
C TYR A 251 -4.71 2.92 3.68
N LYS A 252 -3.87 1.92 3.95
CA LYS A 252 -2.51 2.14 4.46
C LYS A 252 -1.50 2.20 3.32
N GLY A 253 -1.68 1.37 2.29
CA GLY A 253 -0.77 1.26 1.16
C GLY A 253 0.44 0.38 1.47
N ALA A 254 1.61 0.81 1.01
CA ALA A 254 2.89 0.17 1.31
C ALA A 254 3.26 0.36 2.79
N THR A 255 3.43 -0.76 3.49
CA THR A 255 3.92 -0.79 4.88
C THR A 255 5.25 -1.52 4.95
N VAL A 256 6.10 -1.14 5.91
CA VAL A 256 7.40 -1.78 6.14
C VAL A 256 7.25 -3.30 6.35
N ARG A 257 6.23 -3.72 7.11
CA ARG A 257 5.91 -5.14 7.34
C ARG A 257 5.68 -5.89 6.04
N HIS A 258 4.79 -5.38 5.18
CA HIS A 258 4.49 -6.03 3.92
C HIS A 258 5.67 -5.99 2.95
N LEU A 259 6.47 -4.92 2.91
CA LEU A 259 7.65 -4.85 2.05
C LEU A 259 8.71 -5.89 2.45
N ARG A 260 8.96 -6.07 3.76
CA ARG A 260 9.86 -7.13 4.25
C ARG A 260 9.34 -8.51 3.88
N LEU A 261 8.05 -8.78 4.11
CA LEU A 261 7.41 -10.04 3.76
C LEU A 261 7.49 -10.32 2.24
N MET A 262 7.15 -9.34 1.42
CA MET A 262 7.22 -9.48 -0.04
C MET A 262 8.65 -9.75 -0.50
N ARG A 263 9.66 -9.10 0.11
CA ARG A 263 11.05 -9.37 -0.24
C ARG A 263 11.53 -10.75 0.21
N GLU A 264 11.07 -11.22 1.36
CA GLU A 264 11.36 -12.57 1.85
C GLU A 264 10.76 -13.64 0.94
N LYS A 265 9.53 -13.44 0.46
CA LYS A 265 8.76 -14.47 -0.27
C LYS A 265 8.90 -14.42 -1.79
N ALA A 266 9.12 -13.24 -2.36
CA ALA A 266 9.38 -13.12 -3.78
C ALA A 266 10.77 -13.68 -4.11
N GLY A 267 10.92 -14.37 -5.24
CA GLY A 267 12.21 -14.80 -5.74
C GLY A 267 13.11 -13.64 -6.13
N GLU A 268 14.43 -13.87 -6.18
CA GLU A 268 15.44 -12.82 -6.41
C GLU A 268 15.21 -12.02 -7.71
N LYS A 269 14.67 -12.65 -8.74
CA LYS A 269 14.39 -12.04 -10.05
C LYS A 269 13.11 -11.18 -10.06
N VAL A 270 12.20 -11.40 -9.10
CA VAL A 270 10.96 -10.64 -8.99
C VAL A 270 11.25 -9.34 -8.25
N GLN A 271 10.95 -8.23 -8.91
CA GLN A 271 11.12 -6.90 -8.37
C GLN A 271 9.92 -6.48 -7.52
N ILE A 272 10.10 -5.48 -6.65
CA ILE A 272 9.04 -4.99 -5.76
C ILE A 272 8.75 -3.53 -6.07
N LYS A 273 7.45 -3.24 -6.27
CA LYS A 273 6.93 -1.88 -6.40
C LYS A 273 6.12 -1.48 -5.17
N ALA A 274 6.60 -0.49 -4.41
CA ALA A 274 5.85 0.09 -3.30
C ALA A 274 4.89 1.17 -3.82
N ALA A 275 3.61 1.08 -3.51
CA ALA A 275 2.62 2.08 -3.90
C ALA A 275 1.61 2.33 -2.77
N GLY A 276 1.15 3.58 -2.68
CA GLY A 276 0.36 4.09 -1.57
C GLY A 276 1.24 4.37 -0.35
N GLY A 277 1.34 5.62 0.09
CA GLY A 277 2.03 5.97 1.33
C GLY A 277 3.46 6.51 1.19
N VAL A 278 4.17 6.27 0.08
CA VAL A 278 5.52 6.82 -0.15
C VAL A 278 5.41 8.25 -0.70
N ARG A 279 5.70 9.26 0.13
CA ARG A 279 5.46 10.68 -0.22
C ARG A 279 6.68 11.57 -0.06
N THR A 280 7.68 11.13 0.70
CA THR A 280 8.87 11.91 1.01
C THR A 280 10.14 11.20 0.53
N LEU A 281 11.26 11.94 0.48
CA LEU A 281 12.56 11.34 0.20
C LEU A 281 12.94 10.30 1.25
N ASP A 282 12.67 10.56 2.53
CA ASP A 282 12.95 9.61 3.61
C ASP A 282 12.17 8.30 3.43
N ASP A 283 10.90 8.37 3.02
CA ASP A 283 10.12 7.17 2.68
C ASP A 283 10.75 6.40 1.51
N LEU A 284 11.15 7.11 0.44
CA LEU A 284 11.80 6.49 -0.72
C LEU A 284 13.10 5.79 -0.31
N LEU A 285 14.01 6.49 0.40
CA LEU A 285 15.27 5.91 0.87
C LEU A 285 15.03 4.69 1.77
N HIS A 286 14.04 4.75 2.65
CA HIS A 286 13.69 3.63 3.50
C HIS A 286 13.23 2.42 2.69
N VAL A 287 12.28 2.59 1.76
CA VAL A 287 11.82 1.44 0.96
C VAL A 287 12.93 0.85 0.08
N ILE A 288 13.86 1.67 -0.44
CA ILE A 288 15.05 1.18 -1.15
C ILE A 288 15.85 0.23 -0.27
N SER A 289 16.12 0.63 0.99
CA SER A 289 16.87 -0.22 1.93
C SER A 289 16.17 -1.54 2.27
N LEU A 290 14.86 -1.66 1.99
CA LEU A 290 14.08 -2.90 2.14
C LEU A 290 14.08 -3.77 0.87
N GLY A 291 14.80 -3.37 -0.18
CA GLY A 291 14.88 -4.09 -1.46
C GLY A 291 13.75 -3.77 -2.43
N VAL A 292 13.02 -2.66 -2.23
CA VAL A 292 12.09 -2.13 -3.22
C VAL A 292 12.88 -1.53 -4.39
N THR A 293 12.46 -1.80 -5.61
CA THR A 293 13.14 -1.31 -6.83
C THR A 293 12.29 -0.32 -7.62
N ARG A 294 11.01 -0.16 -7.28
CA ARG A 294 10.13 0.87 -7.86
C ARG A 294 9.16 1.43 -6.84
N ILE A 295 8.77 2.70 -6.98
CA ILE A 295 7.68 3.31 -6.22
C ILE A 295 6.63 3.89 -7.17
N GLY A 296 5.35 3.79 -6.82
CA GLY A 296 4.30 4.58 -7.45
C GLY A 296 4.05 5.84 -6.65
N ALA A 297 4.27 7.02 -7.23
CA ALA A 297 4.16 8.29 -6.50
C ALA A 297 3.59 9.42 -7.36
N THR A 298 2.81 10.29 -6.73
CA THR A 298 2.41 11.61 -7.28
C THR A 298 3.38 12.72 -6.87
N ALA A 299 4.18 12.49 -5.82
CA ALA A 299 5.08 13.47 -5.19
C ALA A 299 6.48 13.55 -5.82
N THR A 300 6.64 13.21 -7.10
CA THR A 300 7.93 13.15 -7.81
C THR A 300 8.78 14.41 -7.61
N VAL A 301 8.19 15.58 -7.86
CA VAL A 301 8.89 16.87 -7.73
C VAL A 301 9.38 17.07 -6.30
N ALA A 302 8.50 16.87 -5.31
CA ALA A 302 8.85 17.06 -3.91
C ALA A 302 10.00 16.14 -3.46
N ILE A 303 9.97 14.86 -3.86
CA ILE A 303 10.99 13.86 -3.54
C ILE A 303 12.34 14.24 -4.16
N LEU A 304 12.37 14.55 -5.46
CA LEU A 304 13.63 14.80 -6.16
C LEU A 304 14.23 16.17 -5.84
N GLU A 305 13.41 17.18 -5.57
CA GLU A 305 13.91 18.48 -5.10
C GLU A 305 14.47 18.40 -3.68
N GLU A 306 13.85 17.63 -2.78
CA GLU A 306 14.44 17.35 -1.46
C GLU A 306 15.77 16.60 -1.60
N ALA A 307 15.88 15.66 -2.54
CA ALA A 307 17.14 14.96 -2.81
C ALA A 307 18.26 15.93 -3.23
N ARG A 308 17.96 16.87 -4.14
CA ARG A 308 18.90 17.92 -4.54
C ARG A 308 19.30 18.81 -3.36
N LYS A 309 18.35 19.21 -2.51
CA LYS A 309 18.63 20.02 -1.31
C LYS A 309 19.54 19.31 -0.31
N ARG A 310 19.43 17.98 -0.21
CA ARG A 310 20.33 17.14 0.61
C ARG A 310 21.67 16.81 -0.08
N GLY A 311 21.97 17.42 -1.23
CA GLY A 311 23.24 17.24 -1.93
C GLY A 311 23.32 15.97 -2.78
N ILE A 312 22.21 15.28 -3.03
CA ILE A 312 22.17 14.10 -3.90
C ILE A 312 22.22 14.58 -5.36
N GLY A 313 23.41 14.44 -5.96
CA GLY A 313 23.70 14.82 -7.35
C GLY A 313 23.72 13.62 -8.30
N ASN A 314 24.46 13.72 -9.40
CA ASN A 314 24.58 12.64 -10.38
C ASN A 314 25.45 11.48 -9.91
N GLU A 315 26.42 11.77 -9.03
CA GLU A 315 27.31 10.76 -8.47
C GLU A 315 26.70 10.11 -7.22
N PRO A 316 26.96 8.81 -6.98
CA PRO A 316 26.49 8.15 -5.76
C PRO A 316 27.06 8.80 -4.51
N VAL A 317 26.20 9.10 -3.55
CA VAL A 317 26.56 9.66 -2.25
C VAL A 317 25.86 8.89 -1.13
N GLU A 318 26.55 8.68 -0.02
CA GLU A 318 25.94 8.11 1.18
C GLU A 318 25.08 9.19 1.87
N VAL A 319 23.81 8.86 2.11
CA VAL A 319 22.86 9.74 2.79
C VAL A 319 22.15 9.00 3.90
N SER A 320 21.77 9.73 4.94
CA SER A 320 20.93 9.20 6.01
C SER A 320 19.46 9.43 5.73
N PHE A 321 18.60 8.57 6.28
CA PHE A 321 17.15 8.71 6.20
C PHE A 321 16.45 8.38 7.51
N LYS A 322 15.23 8.92 7.65
CA LYS A 322 14.32 8.57 8.75
C LYS A 322 13.42 7.40 8.34
N PRO A 323 13.36 6.31 9.11
CA PRO A 323 12.45 5.21 8.81
C PRO A 323 10.98 5.66 8.78
N MET A 324 10.22 5.11 7.84
CA MET A 324 8.75 5.12 7.86
C MET A 324 8.26 4.53 9.18
N LYS A 325 7.24 5.15 9.78
CA LYS A 325 6.60 4.65 10.99
C LYS A 325 5.96 3.29 10.76
N GLU A 326 6.13 2.36 11.69
CA GLU A 326 5.42 1.08 11.66
C GLU A 326 3.97 1.27 12.13
N ALA A 327 3.04 0.53 11.51
CA ALA A 327 1.62 0.64 11.85
C ALA A 327 1.38 0.18 13.30
N GLY A 328 1.14 1.13 14.21
CA GLY A 328 0.96 0.88 15.64
C GLY A 328 1.69 1.89 16.54
N GLU A 329 2.63 2.66 15.98
CA GLU A 329 3.25 3.78 16.70
C GLU A 329 2.30 4.99 16.71
N THR A 330 1.57 5.16 17.82
CA THR A 330 0.78 6.36 18.05
C THR A 330 1.69 7.58 18.15
N SER A 331 1.46 8.60 17.33
CA SER A 331 2.00 9.94 17.62
C SER A 331 1.25 10.48 18.84
N GLY A 332 1.91 10.46 19.98
CA GLY A 332 1.53 11.33 21.09
C GLY A 332 1.68 12.78 20.62
N TYR A 333 0.55 13.45 20.43
CA TYR A 333 0.42 14.89 20.61
C TYR A 333 -0.36 15.10 21.90
#